data_AF-A0A183CW75-F1
#
_entry.id   AF-A0A183CW75-F1
#
_cell.length_a   1.000
_cell.length_b   1.000
_cell.length_c   1.000
_cell.angle_alpha   90.00
_cell.angle_beta   90.00
_cell.angle_gamma   90.00
#
_symmetry.space_group_name_H-M   'P 1'
#
loop_
_entity.id
_entity.type
_entity.pdbx_description
1 polymer ?
#
loop_
_entity_poly.entity_id
_entity_poly.type
_entity_poly.pdbx_seq_one_letter_code
_entity_poly.pdbx_strand_id
1 'polypeptide(L)'
;MHYVDLSRNPERYTGYKGNSAQKIWQCIYQENCFKPDMKFDKNFLINPNPFGMCLEKRVFYRLISGLHSAITIAIAANSFKPAPAGFGDGTWFRNVEMFRNRFGTKWTLEGPQRLKNVYFVYLLEMRALIKAAPYFRKELFYTGNAEDDAETRKRVEELMNTLKGFRNPFDETEMFTGVEAAARELREEFRQHFFNISRIMDCVGCDKCRLWGKLQTHGMGTALKILFSDLPSSHYRTQDGTVYPPFQLTRNEVVSLFQSFGRYASSIRETEEFRRVMTSVQSKQEL
;
A
#
# COMPACT_ATOMS: atom_id res chain seq x y z
N MET A 1 -2.14 10.79 -21.32
CA MET A 1 -1.39 10.16 -20.21
C MET A 1 0.04 10.64 -20.32
N HIS A 2 0.65 11.13 -19.23
CA HIS A 2 2.00 11.70 -19.24
C HIS A 2 2.87 11.00 -18.19
N TYR A 3 4.16 10.82 -18.49
CA TYR A 3 5.12 10.32 -17.51
C TYR A 3 5.47 11.41 -16.49
N VAL A 4 5.59 11.02 -15.23
CA VAL A 4 5.92 11.92 -14.12
C VAL A 4 7.19 11.44 -13.45
N ASP A 5 8.14 12.34 -13.25
CA ASP A 5 9.36 12.07 -12.49
C ASP A 5 9.06 12.07 -10.99
N LEU A 6 9.12 10.89 -10.38
CA LEU A 6 8.85 10.67 -8.95
C LEU A 6 9.94 11.24 -8.05
N SER A 7 11.19 11.35 -8.54
CA SER A 7 12.32 11.89 -7.76
C SER A 7 12.11 13.37 -7.42
N ARG A 8 11.52 14.11 -8.36
CA ARG A 8 11.17 15.54 -8.20
C ARG A 8 9.84 15.74 -7.48
N ASN A 9 9.05 14.69 -7.30
CA ASN A 9 7.72 14.73 -6.69
C ASN A 9 7.64 13.80 -5.47
N PRO A 10 8.47 13.97 -4.43
CA PRO A 10 8.44 13.09 -3.26
C PRO A 10 7.13 13.24 -2.48
N GLU A 11 6.68 12.13 -1.88
CA GLU A 11 5.57 12.12 -0.95
C GLU A 11 5.97 12.78 0.39
N ARG A 12 5.34 13.91 0.70
CA ARG A 12 5.60 14.71 1.90
C ARG A 12 4.40 15.60 2.24
N TYR A 13 4.51 16.42 3.27
CA TYR A 13 3.46 17.38 3.63
C TYR A 13 3.10 18.32 2.46
N THR A 14 1.81 18.41 2.14
CA THR A 14 1.25 19.26 1.08
C THR A 14 0.26 20.30 1.60
N GLY A 15 -0.09 20.25 2.89
CA GLY A 15 -1.16 21.06 3.47
C GLY A 15 -2.58 20.55 3.20
N TYR A 16 -2.76 19.48 2.41
CA TYR A 16 -4.08 18.89 2.14
C TYR A 16 -4.71 18.33 3.42
N LYS A 17 -5.85 18.89 3.84
CA LYS A 17 -6.51 18.59 5.14
C LYS A 17 -8.00 18.95 5.11
N GLY A 18 -8.69 18.75 6.24
CA GLY A 18 -10.09 19.16 6.44
C GLY A 18 -11.10 18.26 5.75
N ASN A 19 -12.31 18.78 5.54
CA ASN A 19 -13.47 18.01 5.07
C ASN A 19 -13.21 17.31 3.73
N SER A 20 -12.45 17.93 2.81
CA SER A 20 -12.10 17.30 1.53
C SER A 20 -11.31 16.01 1.74
N ALA A 21 -10.23 16.06 2.52
CA ALA A 21 -9.41 14.88 2.80
C ALA A 21 -10.19 13.80 3.58
N GLN A 22 -11.02 14.22 4.55
CA GLN A 22 -11.84 13.30 5.34
C GLN A 22 -12.86 12.56 4.48
N LYS A 23 -13.57 13.25 3.59
CA LYS A 23 -14.54 12.63 2.67
C LYS A 23 -13.89 11.59 1.76
N ILE A 24 -12.71 11.88 1.21
CA ILE A 24 -11.97 10.92 0.40
C ILE A 24 -11.68 9.64 1.19
N TRP A 25 -11.12 9.76 2.40
CA TRP A 25 -10.85 8.58 3.22
C TRP A 25 -12.13 7.83 3.60
N GLN A 26 -13.20 8.53 3.95
CA GLN A 26 -14.51 7.92 4.23
C GLN A 26 -14.99 7.08 3.05
N CYS A 27 -14.96 7.62 1.82
CA CYS A 27 -15.33 6.88 0.62
C CYS A 27 -14.43 5.65 0.41
N ILE A 28 -13.11 5.78 0.56
CA ILE A 28 -12.18 4.65 0.40
C ILE A 28 -12.48 3.54 1.42
N TYR A 29 -12.71 3.87 2.69
CA TYR A 29 -13.04 2.87 3.71
C TYR A 29 -14.43 2.26 3.49
N GLN A 30 -15.39 3.02 2.94
CA GLN A 30 -16.72 2.53 2.58
C GLN A 30 -16.71 1.56 1.39
N GLU A 31 -15.66 1.56 0.56
CA GLU A 31 -15.46 0.50 -0.44
C GLU A 31 -15.22 -0.88 0.18
N ASN A 32 -15.02 -1.01 1.50
CA ASN A 32 -14.90 -2.29 2.21
C ASN A 32 -16.24 -3.05 2.32
N CYS A 33 -17.03 -3.06 1.25
CA CYS A 33 -18.32 -3.74 1.14
C CYS A 33 -18.15 -5.01 0.29
N PHE A 34 -17.40 -5.99 0.79
CA PHE A 34 -17.42 -7.35 0.23
C PHE A 34 -18.81 -7.95 0.44
N LYS A 35 -19.34 -8.69 -0.56
CA LYS A 35 -20.68 -9.27 -0.46
C LYS A 35 -20.75 -10.15 0.79
N PRO A 36 -21.73 -9.95 1.69
CA PRO A 36 -21.91 -10.87 2.81
C PRO A 36 -22.29 -12.24 2.25
N ASP A 37 -21.60 -13.30 2.70
CA ASP A 37 -22.10 -14.64 2.50
C ASP A 37 -23.41 -14.77 3.30
N MET A 38 -24.54 -14.85 2.58
CA MET A 38 -25.89 -14.95 3.18
C MET A 38 -26.04 -16.19 4.08
N LYS A 39 -25.11 -17.14 4.03
CA LYS A 39 -25.07 -18.30 4.94
C LYS A 39 -24.58 -17.96 6.35
N PHE A 40 -23.76 -16.92 6.52
CA PHE A 40 -23.09 -16.64 7.80
C PHE A 40 -23.52 -15.34 8.47
N ASP A 41 -24.15 -14.39 7.77
CA ASP A 41 -24.64 -13.17 8.41
C ASP A 41 -25.93 -12.62 7.78
N LYS A 42 -27.07 -13.17 8.20
CA LYS A 42 -28.40 -12.72 7.78
C LYS A 42 -28.79 -11.34 8.35
N ASN A 43 -28.09 -10.87 9.40
CA ASN A 43 -28.45 -9.65 10.15
C ASN A 43 -27.43 -8.51 10.00
N PHE A 44 -26.50 -8.61 9.04
CA PHE A 44 -25.42 -7.65 8.82
C PHE A 44 -25.89 -6.20 8.62
N LEU A 45 -27.09 -5.99 8.04
CA LEU A 45 -27.68 -4.66 7.84
C LEU A 45 -28.27 -4.03 9.13
N ILE A 46 -28.39 -4.82 10.21
CA ILE A 46 -29.11 -4.45 11.43
C ILE A 46 -28.15 -4.30 12.63
N ASN A 47 -27.08 -5.11 12.72
CA ASN A 47 -26.07 -5.00 13.79
C ASN A 47 -24.67 -5.42 13.30
N PRO A 48 -23.75 -4.47 12.99
CA PRO A 48 -22.41 -4.81 12.53
C PRO A 48 -21.52 -5.31 13.69
N ASN A 49 -21.17 -6.59 13.68
CA ASN A 49 -20.22 -7.19 14.62
C ASN A 49 -18.79 -7.24 14.02
N PRO A 50 -17.76 -6.64 14.64
CA PRO A 50 -16.38 -6.72 14.15
C PRO A 50 -15.80 -8.14 14.12
N PHE A 51 -16.35 -9.08 14.91
CA PHE A 51 -15.98 -10.50 14.86
C PHE A 51 -16.67 -11.28 13.71
N GLY A 52 -17.71 -10.71 13.09
CA GLY A 52 -18.47 -11.29 11.97
C GLY A 52 -18.00 -10.83 10.58
N MET A 53 -16.93 -10.03 10.49
CA MET A 53 -16.38 -9.64 9.18
C MET A 53 -15.67 -10.83 8.52
N CYS A 54 -16.05 -11.13 7.27
CA CYS A 54 -15.33 -12.06 6.39
C CYS A 54 -13.83 -11.69 6.32
N LEU A 55 -12.95 -12.69 6.19
CA LEU A 55 -11.49 -12.51 6.22
C LEU A 55 -11.01 -11.46 5.21
N GLU A 56 -11.67 -11.42 4.06
CA GLU A 56 -11.51 -10.54 2.93
C GLU A 56 -11.67 -9.07 3.33
N LYS A 57 -12.74 -8.76 4.08
CA LYS A 57 -13.00 -7.42 4.63
C LYS A 57 -11.90 -6.99 5.59
N ARG A 58 -11.38 -7.94 6.37
CA ARG A 58 -10.29 -7.68 7.33
C ARG A 58 -8.98 -7.39 6.60
N VAL A 59 -8.66 -8.16 5.56
CA VAL A 59 -7.45 -7.92 4.74
C VAL A 59 -7.54 -6.56 4.06
N PHE A 60 -8.67 -6.26 3.40
CA PHE A 60 -8.86 -4.96 2.75
C PHE A 60 -8.75 -3.79 3.72
N TYR A 61 -9.41 -3.88 4.89
CA TYR A 61 -9.27 -2.87 5.94
C TYR A 61 -7.82 -2.66 6.36
N ARG A 62 -7.05 -3.75 6.56
CA ARG A 62 -5.63 -3.66 6.93
C ARG A 62 -4.79 -3.05 5.82
N LEU A 63 -5.09 -3.34 4.55
CA LEU A 63 -4.43 -2.72 3.39
C LEU A 63 -4.64 -1.20 3.38
N ILE A 64 -5.89 -0.76 3.43
CA ILE A 64 -6.22 0.68 3.41
C ILE A 64 -5.70 1.39 4.67
N SER A 65 -5.82 0.76 5.84
CA SER A 65 -5.26 1.28 7.10
C SER A 65 -3.74 1.40 7.05
N GLY A 66 -3.04 0.43 6.47
CA GLY A 66 -1.60 0.47 6.25
C GLY A 66 -1.19 1.60 5.30
N LEU A 67 -1.90 1.76 4.18
CA LEU A 67 -1.71 2.89 3.24
C LEU A 67 -1.88 4.24 3.93
N HIS A 68 -3.01 4.45 4.61
CA HIS A 68 -3.30 5.71 5.31
C HIS A 68 -2.25 6.02 6.38
N SER A 69 -1.79 5.00 7.09
CA SER A 69 -0.76 5.13 8.12
C SER A 69 0.60 5.48 7.49
N ALA A 70 1.00 4.82 6.40
CA ALA A 70 2.24 5.12 5.68
C ALA A 70 2.28 6.57 5.16
N ILE A 71 1.19 7.04 4.55
CA ILE A 71 1.05 8.45 4.11
C ILE A 71 1.20 9.40 5.31
N THR A 72 0.55 9.09 6.44
CA THR A 72 0.62 9.91 7.64
C THR A 72 2.04 9.97 8.22
N ILE A 73 2.77 8.85 8.21
CA ILE A 73 4.18 8.78 8.62
C ILE A 73 5.05 9.64 7.71
N ALA A 74 4.86 9.53 6.38
CA ALA A 74 5.61 10.33 5.40
C ALA A 74 5.40 11.84 5.60
N ILE A 75 4.16 12.26 5.84
CA ILE A 75 3.81 13.65 6.14
C ILE A 75 4.46 14.11 7.45
N ALA A 76 4.43 13.28 8.49
CA ALA A 76 5.05 13.61 9.78
C ALA A 76 6.58 13.71 9.64
N ALA A 77 7.21 12.81 8.87
CA ALA A 77 8.66 12.80 8.68
C ALA A 77 9.15 14.02 7.88
N ASN A 78 8.35 14.46 6.91
CA ASN A 78 8.65 15.58 6.03
C ASN A 78 7.55 16.65 6.15
N SER A 79 7.41 17.24 7.34
CA SER A 79 6.51 18.36 7.59
C SER A 79 7.16 19.69 7.22
N PHE A 80 6.34 20.71 6.97
CA PHE A 80 6.82 22.03 6.55
C PHE A 80 6.37 23.13 7.52
N LYS A 81 7.29 24.04 7.85
CA LYS A 81 7.02 25.28 8.58
C LYS A 81 7.35 26.47 7.66
N PRO A 82 6.39 27.36 7.37
CA PRO A 82 6.69 28.57 6.61
C PRO A 82 7.63 29.49 7.39
N ALA A 83 8.34 30.36 6.68
CA ALA A 83 9.22 31.34 7.31
C ALA A 83 8.43 32.31 8.22
N PRO A 84 9.04 32.81 9.31
CA PRO A 84 8.43 33.83 10.15
C PRO A 84 8.01 35.05 9.31
N ALA A 85 6.78 35.54 9.53
CA ALA A 85 6.19 36.66 8.78
C ALA A 85 6.07 36.48 7.24
N GLY A 86 6.28 35.28 6.71
CA GLY A 86 6.14 34.99 5.28
C GLY A 86 7.30 35.48 4.41
N PHE A 87 8.38 35.98 5.01
CA PHE A 87 9.58 36.41 4.30
C PHE A 87 10.69 35.37 4.42
N GLY A 88 11.15 34.84 3.29
CA GLY A 88 12.22 33.85 3.20
C GLY A 88 11.75 32.41 3.02
N ASP A 89 12.70 31.49 2.96
CA ASP A 89 12.43 30.06 2.73
C ASP A 89 11.90 29.38 3.99
N GLY A 90 10.85 28.58 3.84
CA GLY A 90 10.36 27.72 4.91
C GLY A 90 11.26 26.50 5.14
N THR A 91 11.10 25.87 6.29
CA THR A 91 11.94 24.75 6.72
C THR A 91 11.16 23.44 6.74
N TRP A 92 11.79 22.39 6.22
CA TRP A 92 11.30 21.02 6.35
C TRP A 92 11.82 20.43 7.66
N PHE A 93 10.94 19.75 8.41
CA PHE A 93 11.29 19.20 9.71
C PHE A 93 10.48 17.94 10.00
N ARG A 94 11.01 17.13 10.93
CA ARG A 94 10.34 15.94 11.46
C ARG A 94 9.38 16.33 12.58
N ASN A 95 8.08 16.17 12.34
CA ASN A 95 7.02 16.53 13.27
C ASN A 95 6.70 15.39 14.24
N VAL A 96 7.50 15.29 15.30
CA VAL A 96 7.37 14.25 16.35
C VAL A 96 6.02 14.34 17.05
N GLU A 97 5.49 15.54 17.26
CA GLU A 97 4.21 15.73 17.95
C GLU A 97 3.04 15.22 17.13
N MET A 98 3.04 15.46 15.81
CA MET A 98 2.04 14.88 14.90
C MET A 98 2.11 13.35 14.92
N PHE A 99 3.31 12.77 14.84
CA PHE A 99 3.49 11.32 14.89
C PHE A 99 2.95 10.74 16.21
N ARG A 100 3.35 11.32 17.34
CA ARG A 100 2.92 10.91 18.69
C ARG A 100 1.40 11.00 18.85
N ASN A 101 0.77 12.06 18.37
CA ASN A 101 -0.69 12.21 18.48
C ASN A 101 -1.48 11.24 17.59
N ARG A 102 -0.89 10.77 16.48
CA ARG A 102 -1.56 9.86 15.53
C ARG A 102 -1.33 8.37 15.85
N PHE A 103 -0.17 8.02 16.38
CA PHE A 103 0.26 6.63 16.60
C PHE A 103 0.55 6.29 18.07
N GLY A 104 0.60 7.28 18.95
CA GLY A 104 0.72 7.04 20.39
C GLY A 104 -0.59 6.56 21.02
N THR A 105 -0.49 6.13 22.27
CA THR A 105 -1.62 5.57 23.04
C THR A 105 -2.33 6.61 23.91
N LYS A 106 -1.87 7.87 23.91
CA LYS A 106 -2.42 8.94 24.76
C LYS A 106 -3.91 9.19 24.51
N TRP A 107 -4.33 9.19 23.24
CA TRP A 107 -5.71 9.50 22.85
C TRP A 107 -6.53 8.26 22.48
N THR A 108 -5.89 7.25 21.85
CA THR A 108 -6.55 6.04 21.37
C THR A 108 -5.59 4.86 21.43
N LEU A 109 -6.09 3.66 21.72
CA LEU A 109 -5.29 2.42 21.64
C LEU A 109 -5.05 1.93 20.20
N GLU A 110 -5.63 2.60 19.20
CA GLU A 110 -5.53 2.20 17.79
C GLU A 110 -4.17 2.50 17.15
N GLY A 111 -3.38 3.41 17.72
CA GLY A 111 -2.10 3.85 17.16
C GLY A 111 -1.14 2.69 16.84
N PRO A 112 -0.82 1.82 17.82
CA PRO A 112 -0.01 0.63 17.58
C PRO A 112 -0.61 -0.33 16.53
N GLN A 113 -1.94 -0.47 16.48
CA GLN A 113 -2.60 -1.32 15.48
C GLN A 113 -2.44 -0.76 14.06
N ARG A 114 -2.52 0.56 13.89
CA ARG A 114 -2.26 1.25 12.62
C ARG A 114 -0.82 1.03 12.14
N LEU A 115 0.16 1.09 13.05
CA LEU A 115 1.55 0.75 12.73
C LEU A 115 1.70 -0.71 12.29
N LYS A 116 1.08 -1.66 13.01
CA LYS A 116 1.05 -3.08 12.59
C LYS A 116 0.45 -3.27 11.19
N ASN A 117 -0.51 -2.43 10.79
CA ASN A 117 -1.08 -2.49 9.45
C ASN A 117 -0.08 -2.00 8.38
N VAL A 118 0.85 -1.09 8.68
CA VAL A 118 1.96 -0.74 7.76
C VAL A 118 2.84 -1.96 7.50
N TYR A 119 3.23 -2.68 8.57
CA TYR A 119 3.99 -3.93 8.43
C TYR A 119 3.22 -5.00 7.66
N PHE A 120 1.90 -5.09 7.87
CA PHE A 120 1.06 -6.02 7.12
C PHE A 120 1.14 -5.79 5.60
N VAL A 121 1.00 -4.53 5.15
CA VAL A 121 1.11 -4.23 3.71
C VAL A 121 2.52 -4.51 3.19
N TYR A 122 3.54 -4.13 3.95
CA TYR A 122 4.93 -4.41 3.60
C TYR A 122 5.20 -5.90 3.41
N LEU A 123 4.71 -6.75 4.32
CA LEU A 123 4.88 -8.20 4.23
C LEU A 123 4.08 -8.82 3.07
N LEU A 124 2.88 -8.31 2.80
CA LEU A 124 2.06 -8.74 1.68
C LEU A 124 2.73 -8.41 0.33
N GLU A 125 3.23 -7.19 0.15
CA GLU A 125 3.95 -6.79 -1.07
C GLU A 125 5.31 -7.49 -1.18
N MET A 126 6.02 -7.71 -0.07
CA MET A 126 7.23 -8.53 -0.05
C MET A 126 6.96 -9.93 -0.57
N ARG A 127 5.86 -10.55 -0.13
CA ARG A 127 5.49 -11.89 -0.57
C ARG A 127 5.18 -11.91 -2.07
N ALA A 128 4.46 -10.91 -2.58
CA ALA A 128 4.22 -10.76 -4.00
C ALA A 128 5.54 -10.63 -4.80
N LEU A 129 6.49 -9.83 -4.32
CA LEU A 129 7.80 -9.68 -4.96
C LEU A 129 8.59 -11.00 -5.01
N ILE A 130 8.62 -11.76 -3.90
CA ILE A 130 9.27 -13.08 -3.83
C ILE A 130 8.64 -14.04 -4.84
N LYS A 131 7.31 -14.05 -4.92
CA LYS A 131 6.54 -14.90 -5.85
C LYS A 131 6.80 -14.52 -7.31
N ALA A 132 6.88 -13.23 -7.62
CA ALA A 132 7.18 -12.72 -8.96
C ALA A 132 8.69 -12.73 -9.31
N ALA A 133 9.58 -13.14 -8.41
CA ALA A 133 11.02 -13.17 -8.67
C ALA A 133 11.42 -13.92 -9.96
N PRO A 134 10.83 -15.09 -10.32
CA PRO A 134 11.12 -15.77 -11.60
C PRO A 134 10.66 -14.97 -12.82
N TYR A 135 9.59 -14.17 -12.69
CA TYR A 135 9.11 -13.29 -13.75
C TYR A 135 10.12 -12.16 -14.00
N PHE A 136 10.55 -11.46 -12.94
CA PHE A 136 11.48 -10.32 -13.06
C PHE A 136 12.85 -10.69 -13.62
N ARG A 137 13.32 -11.94 -13.45
CA ARG A 137 14.57 -12.40 -14.07
C ARG A 137 14.53 -12.45 -15.60
N LYS A 138 13.32 -12.58 -16.18
CA LYS A 138 13.12 -12.63 -17.64
C LYS A 138 12.84 -11.24 -18.23
N GLU A 139 12.56 -10.26 -17.37
CA GLU A 139 12.18 -8.91 -17.79
C GLU A 139 13.41 -8.11 -18.26
N LEU A 140 13.24 -7.37 -19.35
CA LEU A 140 14.34 -6.59 -19.94
C LEU A 140 14.55 -5.22 -19.29
N PHE A 141 13.52 -4.68 -18.61
CA PHE A 141 13.49 -3.34 -18.03
C PHE A 141 13.85 -2.20 -19.01
N TYR A 142 13.53 -2.37 -20.29
CA TYR A 142 13.97 -1.49 -21.37
C TYR A 142 13.67 0.01 -21.14
N THR A 143 14.71 0.83 -21.16
CA THR A 143 14.64 2.31 -21.07
C THR A 143 15.10 3.00 -22.35
N GLY A 144 15.78 2.26 -23.25
CA GLY A 144 16.49 2.82 -24.40
C GLY A 144 17.98 3.04 -24.14
N ASN A 145 18.44 2.92 -22.89
CA ASN A 145 19.85 2.94 -22.51
C ASN A 145 20.28 1.56 -21.98
N ALA A 146 21.22 0.91 -22.67
CA ALA A 146 21.67 -0.43 -22.34
C ALA A 146 22.38 -0.51 -20.97
N GLU A 147 23.06 0.56 -20.54
CA GLU A 147 23.73 0.62 -19.24
C GLU A 147 22.71 0.66 -18.09
N ASP A 148 21.70 1.52 -18.20
CA ASP A 148 20.62 1.64 -17.21
C ASP A 148 19.78 0.35 -17.11
N ASP A 149 19.53 -0.31 -18.25
CA ASP A 149 18.81 -1.58 -18.32
C ASP A 149 19.60 -2.71 -17.64
N ALA A 150 20.92 -2.73 -17.81
CA ALA A 150 21.81 -3.69 -17.14
C ALA A 150 21.91 -3.42 -15.64
N GLU A 151 22.07 -2.17 -15.22
CA GLU A 151 22.09 -1.81 -13.80
C GLU A 151 20.75 -2.15 -13.14
N THR A 152 19.63 -1.79 -13.74
CA THR A 152 18.29 -2.06 -13.19
C THR A 152 18.08 -3.56 -12.96
N ARG A 153 18.45 -4.40 -13.94
CA ARG A 153 18.37 -5.87 -13.79
C ARG A 153 19.21 -6.36 -12.63
N LYS A 154 20.44 -5.89 -12.51
CA LYS A 154 21.35 -6.26 -11.42
C LYS A 154 20.76 -5.87 -10.05
N ARG A 155 20.24 -4.65 -9.89
CA ARG A 155 19.64 -4.17 -8.64
C ARG A 155 18.39 -4.95 -8.26
N VAL A 156 17.53 -5.24 -9.23
CA VAL A 156 16.32 -6.06 -9.01
C VAL A 156 16.72 -7.47 -8.57
N GLU A 157 17.74 -8.07 -9.19
CA GLU A 157 18.25 -9.39 -8.81
C GLU A 157 18.84 -9.41 -7.38
N GLU A 158 19.66 -8.41 -7.02
CA GLU A 158 20.20 -8.22 -5.66
C GLU A 158 19.07 -8.13 -4.61
N LEU A 159 18.03 -7.35 -4.91
CA LEU A 159 16.85 -7.24 -4.06
C LEU A 159 16.13 -8.59 -3.95
N MET A 160 15.86 -9.27 -5.06
CA MET A 160 15.19 -10.59 -5.03
C MET A 160 15.99 -11.62 -4.23
N ASN A 161 17.32 -11.61 -4.31
CA ASN A 161 18.18 -12.52 -3.55
C ASN A 161 18.15 -12.20 -2.05
N THR A 162 18.08 -10.92 -1.68
CA THR A 162 17.89 -10.49 -0.29
C THR A 162 16.53 -10.95 0.24
N LEU A 163 15.47 -10.77 -0.55
CA LEU A 163 14.10 -11.16 -0.17
C LEU A 163 13.94 -12.67 0.00
N LYS A 164 14.65 -13.50 -0.77
CA LYS A 164 14.67 -14.97 -0.60
C LYS A 164 15.16 -15.43 0.78
N GLY A 165 15.98 -14.63 1.46
CA GLY A 165 16.45 -14.93 2.80
C GLY A 165 15.33 -14.97 3.85
N PHE A 166 14.20 -14.30 3.56
CA PHE A 166 13.03 -14.28 4.44
C PHE A 166 12.11 -15.45 4.14
N ARG A 167 12.14 -16.47 5.01
CA ARG A 167 11.21 -17.61 4.92
C ARG A 167 9.80 -17.16 5.27
N ASN A 168 8.85 -17.37 4.34
CA ASN A 168 7.40 -17.15 4.49
C ASN A 168 7.04 -15.86 5.23
N PRO A 169 7.32 -14.67 4.65
CA PRO A 169 7.00 -13.39 5.30
C PRO A 169 5.50 -13.17 5.50
N PHE A 170 4.68 -13.93 4.79
CA PHE A 170 3.22 -13.85 4.82
C PHE A 170 2.64 -15.25 4.58
N ASP A 171 1.73 -15.69 5.46
CA ASP A 171 1.00 -16.94 5.25
C ASP A 171 -0.20 -16.67 4.33
N GLU A 172 -0.06 -17.10 3.08
CA GLU A 172 -1.11 -17.02 2.06
C GLU A 172 -2.28 -17.98 2.34
N THR A 173 -2.03 -19.06 3.09
CA THR A 173 -3.01 -20.15 3.23
C THR A 173 -4.23 -19.69 3.99
N GLU A 174 -4.08 -18.85 5.02
CA GLU A 174 -5.21 -18.23 5.71
C GLU A 174 -6.04 -17.36 4.76
N MET A 175 -5.39 -16.54 3.92
CA MET A 175 -6.07 -15.61 3.00
C MET A 175 -6.79 -16.31 1.84
N PHE A 176 -6.35 -17.50 1.45
CA PHE A 176 -6.85 -18.23 0.29
C PHE A 176 -7.45 -19.60 0.65
N THR A 177 -7.98 -19.75 1.87
CA THR A 177 -8.77 -20.95 2.25
C THR A 177 -10.09 -20.97 1.49
N GLY A 178 -10.18 -21.72 0.40
CA GLY A 178 -11.45 -21.83 -0.31
C GLY A 178 -11.47 -22.79 -1.49
N VAL A 179 -12.69 -23.25 -1.80
CA VAL A 179 -13.01 -23.91 -3.07
C VAL A 179 -12.61 -22.95 -4.21
N GLU A 180 -11.98 -23.45 -5.27
CA GLU A 180 -11.40 -22.66 -6.37
C GLU A 180 -12.32 -21.54 -6.90
N ALA A 181 -13.63 -21.77 -6.93
CA ALA A 181 -14.63 -20.79 -7.33
C ALA A 181 -14.72 -19.55 -6.41
N ALA A 182 -14.61 -19.75 -5.09
CA ALA A 182 -14.65 -18.66 -4.10
C ALA A 182 -13.39 -17.79 -4.18
N ALA A 183 -12.21 -18.40 -4.38
CA ALA A 183 -10.97 -17.66 -4.59
C ALA A 183 -11.00 -16.78 -5.85
N ARG A 184 -11.68 -17.24 -6.91
CA ARG A 184 -11.89 -16.47 -8.13
C ARG A 184 -12.83 -15.27 -7.93
N GLU A 185 -13.96 -15.46 -7.24
CA GLU A 185 -14.86 -14.36 -6.92
C GLU A 185 -14.14 -13.31 -6.08
N LEU A 186 -13.39 -13.75 -5.07
CA LEU A 186 -12.60 -12.86 -4.22
C LEU A 186 -11.59 -12.02 -4.98
N ARG A 187 -10.84 -12.63 -5.91
CA ARG A 187 -9.90 -11.91 -6.77
C ARG A 187 -10.61 -10.80 -7.55
N GLU A 188 -11.78 -11.09 -8.14
CA GLU A 188 -12.53 -10.09 -8.91
C GLU A 188 -13.12 -8.99 -8.01
N GLU A 189 -13.57 -9.31 -6.80
CA GLU A 189 -14.01 -8.31 -5.82
C GLU A 189 -12.86 -7.37 -5.43
N PHE A 190 -11.68 -7.89 -5.09
CA PHE A 190 -10.51 -7.06 -4.83
C PHE A 190 -10.17 -6.18 -6.04
N ARG A 191 -10.13 -6.75 -7.25
CA ARG A 191 -9.88 -5.99 -8.48
C ARG A 191 -10.86 -4.83 -8.64
N GLN A 192 -12.16 -5.08 -8.41
CA GLN A 192 -13.20 -4.07 -8.52
C GLN A 192 -13.07 -2.98 -7.45
N HIS A 193 -12.79 -3.34 -6.20
CA HIS A 193 -12.58 -2.36 -5.12
C HIS A 193 -11.37 -1.47 -5.39
N PHE A 194 -10.24 -2.02 -5.84
CA PHE A 194 -9.06 -1.21 -6.20
C PHE A 194 -9.31 -0.33 -7.42
N PHE A 195 -10.11 -0.78 -8.38
CA PHE A 195 -10.57 0.05 -9.50
C PHE A 195 -11.43 1.23 -9.02
N ASN A 196 -12.38 0.98 -8.11
CA ASN A 196 -13.21 2.04 -7.53
C ASN A 196 -12.37 3.02 -6.71
N ILE A 197 -11.42 2.54 -5.91
CA ILE A 197 -10.48 3.41 -5.18
C ILE A 197 -9.69 4.28 -6.16
N SER A 198 -9.20 3.74 -7.27
CA SER A 198 -8.49 4.53 -8.29
C SER A 198 -9.36 5.67 -8.85
N ARG A 199 -10.67 5.46 -8.99
CA ARG A 199 -11.64 6.50 -9.38
C ARG A 199 -11.87 7.51 -8.25
N ILE A 200 -11.93 7.08 -6.99
CA ILE A 200 -12.01 8.00 -5.84
C ILE A 200 -10.76 8.88 -5.77
N MET A 201 -9.58 8.34 -6.09
CA MET A 201 -8.34 9.13 -6.16
C MET A 201 -8.40 10.24 -7.21
N ASP A 202 -9.24 10.14 -8.24
CA ASP A 202 -9.46 11.22 -9.21
C ASP A 202 -10.15 12.45 -8.61
N CYS A 203 -10.85 12.29 -7.48
CA CYS A 203 -11.49 13.36 -6.73
C CYS A 203 -10.55 14.06 -5.73
N VAL A 204 -9.29 13.65 -5.63
CA VAL A 204 -8.31 14.25 -4.72
C VAL A 204 -7.76 15.54 -5.33
N GLY A 205 -8.10 16.69 -4.73
CA GLY A 205 -7.67 18.02 -5.22
C GLY A 205 -6.19 18.37 -5.01
N CYS A 206 -5.41 17.50 -4.33
CA CYS A 206 -3.97 17.66 -4.17
C CYS A 206 -3.24 16.77 -5.19
N ASP A 207 -2.54 17.37 -6.16
CA ASP A 207 -1.91 16.63 -7.26
C ASP A 207 -0.87 15.60 -6.80
N LYS A 208 0.01 15.99 -5.87
CA LYS A 208 1.00 15.05 -5.31
C LYS A 208 0.32 13.93 -4.51
N CYS A 209 -0.74 14.25 -3.78
CA CYS A 209 -1.50 13.25 -3.02
C CYS A 209 -2.21 12.27 -3.95
N ARG A 210 -2.78 12.76 -5.07
CA ARG A 210 -3.41 11.95 -6.11
C ARG A 210 -2.39 11.06 -6.81
N LEU A 211 -1.22 11.60 -7.16
CA LEU A 211 -0.12 10.86 -7.77
C LEU A 211 0.30 9.66 -6.91
N TRP A 212 0.66 9.91 -5.65
CA TRP A 212 1.10 8.85 -4.73
C TRP A 212 -0.04 7.91 -4.33
N GLY A 213 -1.25 8.43 -4.11
CA GLY A 213 -2.44 7.64 -3.82
C GLY A 213 -2.74 6.64 -4.95
N LYS A 214 -2.71 7.07 -6.22
CA LYS A 214 -2.84 6.16 -7.36
C LYS A 214 -1.68 5.19 -7.48
N LEU A 215 -0.45 5.64 -7.28
CA LEU A 215 0.73 4.79 -7.38
C LEU A 215 0.70 3.64 -6.35
N GLN A 216 0.41 3.94 -5.09
CA GLN A 216 0.40 2.95 -4.01
C GLN A 216 -0.80 2.01 -4.10
N THR A 217 -1.98 2.52 -4.48
CA THR A 217 -3.18 1.67 -4.67
C THR A 217 -3.02 0.74 -5.86
N HIS A 218 -2.39 1.20 -6.95
CA HIS A 218 -2.03 0.36 -8.08
C HIS A 218 -0.99 -0.70 -7.66
N GLY A 219 0.03 -0.32 -6.89
CA GLY A 219 1.05 -1.25 -6.38
C GLY A 219 0.46 -2.38 -5.54
N MET A 220 -0.42 -2.05 -4.59
CA MET A 220 -1.15 -3.06 -3.79
C MET A 220 -2.04 -3.95 -4.67
N GLY A 221 -2.73 -3.37 -5.66
CA GLY A 221 -3.52 -4.14 -6.63
C GLY A 221 -2.67 -5.12 -7.46
N THR A 222 -1.49 -4.68 -7.91
CA THR A 222 -0.51 -5.53 -8.60
C THR A 222 0.00 -6.64 -7.69
N ALA A 223 0.29 -6.33 -6.42
CA ALA A 223 0.73 -7.33 -5.44
C ALA A 223 -0.33 -8.43 -5.27
N LEU A 224 -1.60 -8.05 -5.10
CA LEU A 224 -2.71 -9.01 -5.05
C LEU A 224 -2.84 -9.81 -6.35
N LYS A 225 -2.76 -9.15 -7.52
CA LYS A 225 -2.78 -9.82 -8.83
C LYS A 225 -1.70 -10.90 -8.93
N ILE A 226 -0.49 -10.65 -8.43
CA ILE A 226 0.60 -11.64 -8.36
C ILE A 226 0.25 -12.76 -7.37
N LEU A 227 -0.24 -12.44 -6.17
CA LEU A 227 -0.58 -13.46 -5.17
C LEU A 227 -1.67 -14.41 -5.68
N PHE A 228 -2.61 -13.91 -6.48
CA PHE A 228 -3.67 -14.70 -7.11
C PHE A 228 -3.25 -15.40 -8.44
N SER A 229 -1.97 -15.39 -8.84
CA SER A 229 -1.53 -15.95 -10.14
C SER A 229 -1.65 -17.47 -10.24
N ASP A 230 -1.48 -18.18 -9.13
CA ASP A 230 -1.36 -19.64 -9.08
C ASP A 230 -2.72 -20.35 -9.04
N LEU A 231 -3.82 -19.60 -8.98
CA LEU A 231 -5.16 -20.19 -9.00
C LEU A 231 -5.38 -20.85 -10.37
N PRO A 232 -5.84 -22.13 -10.43
CA PRO A 232 -5.82 -22.97 -11.64
C PRO A 232 -6.64 -22.43 -12.83
N SER A 233 -7.48 -21.42 -12.60
CA SER A 233 -8.25 -20.70 -13.60
C SER A 233 -7.70 -19.31 -13.98
N SER A 234 -6.41 -19.01 -13.70
CA SER A 234 -5.77 -17.74 -14.08
C SER A 234 -5.67 -17.55 -15.60
N HIS A 235 -5.91 -18.62 -16.37
CA HIS A 235 -6.27 -18.56 -17.78
C HIS A 235 -7.76 -18.19 -17.91
N TYR A 236 -8.03 -16.97 -18.37
CA TYR A 236 -9.34 -16.54 -18.83
C TYR A 236 -9.88 -17.56 -19.88
N ARG A 237 -10.70 -18.52 -19.46
CA ARG A 237 -11.54 -19.28 -20.40
C ARG A 237 -12.80 -18.46 -20.65
N THR A 238 -12.80 -17.66 -21.72
CA THR A 238 -14.04 -17.21 -22.35
C THR A 238 -14.70 -18.39 -23.07
N GLN A 239 -16.03 -18.33 -23.27
CA GLN A 239 -16.82 -19.37 -23.95
C GLN A 239 -16.33 -19.67 -25.39
N ASP A 240 -15.49 -18.80 -25.97
CA ASP A 240 -14.95 -18.90 -27.33
C ASP A 240 -13.61 -19.65 -27.45
N GLY A 241 -13.11 -20.28 -26.38
CA GLY A 241 -11.92 -21.16 -26.46
C GLY A 241 -10.58 -20.45 -26.65
N THR A 242 -10.52 -19.12 -26.58
CA THR A 242 -9.27 -18.35 -26.68
C THR A 242 -8.45 -18.41 -25.39
N VAL A 243 -7.29 -19.05 -25.44
CA VAL A 243 -6.31 -19.08 -24.33
C VAL A 243 -5.53 -17.76 -24.31
N TYR A 244 -5.75 -16.93 -23.30
CA TYR A 244 -4.95 -15.72 -23.09
C TYR A 244 -3.49 -16.05 -22.73
N PRO A 245 -2.52 -15.16 -23.07
CA PRO A 245 -1.10 -15.37 -22.81
C PRO A 245 -0.80 -15.60 -21.32
N PRO A 246 0.36 -16.21 -20.99
CA PRO A 246 0.78 -16.44 -19.60
C PRO A 246 0.78 -15.13 -18.80
N PHE A 247 0.65 -15.23 -17.47
CA PHE A 247 0.71 -14.12 -16.52
C PHE A 247 1.68 -13.00 -16.95
N GLN A 248 1.18 -11.78 -17.12
CA GLN A 248 1.94 -10.61 -17.59
C GLN A 248 1.68 -9.39 -16.72
N LEU A 249 2.74 -8.60 -16.52
CA LEU A 249 2.73 -7.32 -15.84
C LEU A 249 3.11 -6.22 -16.82
N THR A 250 2.31 -5.16 -16.86
CA THR A 250 2.61 -3.95 -17.62
C THR A 250 3.72 -3.15 -16.93
N ARG A 251 4.39 -2.25 -17.68
CA ARG A 251 5.41 -1.35 -17.11
C ARG A 251 4.90 -0.58 -15.89
N ASN A 252 3.66 -0.09 -15.95
CA ASN A 252 3.06 0.68 -14.86
C ASN A 252 2.82 -0.19 -13.62
N GLU A 253 2.38 -1.43 -13.79
CA GLU A 253 2.21 -2.39 -12.69
C GLU A 253 3.54 -2.66 -11.99
N VAL A 254 4.60 -2.92 -12.78
CA VAL A 254 5.96 -3.16 -12.25
C VAL A 254 6.47 -1.94 -11.49
N VAL A 255 6.42 -0.75 -12.09
CA VAL A 255 6.86 0.50 -11.43
C VAL A 255 6.06 0.75 -10.16
N SER A 256 4.73 0.62 -10.20
CA SER A 256 3.89 0.84 -9.02
C SER A 256 4.19 -0.14 -7.89
N LEU A 257 4.50 -1.39 -8.19
CA LEU A 257 4.79 -2.41 -7.20
C LEU A 257 6.07 -2.09 -6.43
N PHE A 258 7.16 -1.81 -7.14
CA PHE A 258 8.44 -1.47 -6.51
C PHE A 258 8.36 -0.15 -5.74
N GLN A 259 7.70 0.86 -6.30
CA GLN A 259 7.56 2.16 -5.65
C GLN A 259 6.67 2.07 -4.40
N SER A 260 5.56 1.33 -4.47
CA SER A 260 4.70 1.06 -3.31
C SER A 260 5.48 0.37 -2.20
N PHE A 261 6.21 -0.70 -2.53
CA PHE A 261 7.04 -1.44 -1.58
C PHE A 261 8.09 -0.54 -0.92
N GLY A 262 8.76 0.30 -1.72
CA GLY A 262 9.72 1.30 -1.24
C GLY A 262 9.10 2.33 -0.27
N ARG A 263 7.85 2.76 -0.49
CA ARG A 263 7.14 3.67 0.43
C ARG A 263 6.86 3.03 1.78
N TYR A 264 6.42 1.77 1.80
CA TYR A 264 6.19 1.05 3.05
C TYR A 264 7.50 0.75 3.79
N ALA A 265 8.55 0.35 3.07
CA ALA A 265 9.90 0.19 3.63
C ALA A 265 10.41 1.51 4.27
N SER A 266 10.26 2.62 3.56
CA SER A 266 10.61 3.95 4.07
C SER A 266 9.80 4.31 5.32
N SER A 267 8.50 4.01 5.34
CA SER A 267 7.62 4.31 6.49
C SER A 267 8.01 3.51 7.74
N ILE A 268 8.41 2.25 7.57
CA ILE A 268 8.95 1.42 8.65
C ILE A 268 10.26 2.02 9.18
N ARG A 269 11.16 2.43 8.29
CA ARG A 269 12.41 3.11 8.69
C ARG A 269 12.14 4.40 9.46
N GLU A 270 11.23 5.26 8.96
CA GLU A 270 10.88 6.51 9.65
C GLU A 270 10.24 6.25 11.02
N THR A 271 9.49 5.17 11.19
CA THR A 271 8.93 4.78 12.50
C THR A 271 10.03 4.54 13.54
N GLU A 272 11.11 3.86 13.17
CA GLU A 272 12.27 3.65 14.03
C GLU A 272 13.01 4.96 14.33
N GLU A 273 13.15 5.82 13.32
CA GLU A 273 13.73 7.15 13.51
C GLU A 273 12.92 8.03 14.46
N PHE A 274 11.58 8.01 14.37
CA PHE A 274 10.71 8.67 15.34
C PHE A 274 10.90 8.12 16.74
N ARG A 275 11.02 6.79 16.88
CA ARG A 275 11.27 6.14 18.17
C ARG A 275 12.58 6.63 18.78
N ARG A 276 13.68 6.65 18.02
CA ARG A 276 14.99 7.15 18.47
C ARG A 276 14.92 8.59 18.98
N VAL A 277 14.30 9.47 18.20
CA VAL A 277 14.14 10.89 18.59
C VAL A 277 13.28 11.01 19.85
N MET A 278 12.17 10.28 19.95
CA MET A 278 11.30 10.34 21.13
C MET A 278 12.01 9.87 22.41
N THR A 279 12.78 8.78 22.36
CA THR A 279 13.57 8.31 23.50
C THR A 279 14.64 9.33 23.92
N SER A 280 15.32 9.97 22.96
CA SER A 280 16.33 10.99 23.24
C SER A 280 15.77 12.28 23.87
N VAL A 281 14.49 12.59 23.63
CA VAL A 281 13.80 13.75 24.20
C VAL A 281 13.34 13.44 25.62
N GLN A 282 12.87 12.21 25.89
CA GLN A 282 12.49 11.77 27.24
C GLN A 282 13.70 11.78 28.19
N SER A 283 14.85 11.26 27.75
CA SER A 283 16.06 11.26 28.59
C SER A 283 16.62 12.65 28.90
N LYS A 284 16.27 13.67 28.10
CA LYS A 284 16.66 15.08 28.35
C LYS A 284 15.66 15.84 29.23
N GLN A 285 14.46 15.31 29.45
CA GLN A 285 13.45 15.91 30.33
C GLN A 285 13.50 15.35 31.75
N GLU A 286 14.23 14.26 31.97
CA GLU A 286 14.45 13.61 33.26
C GLU A 286 15.78 14.01 33.94
N LEU A 287 16.54 14.92 33.31
CA LEU A 287 17.75 15.58 33.83
C LEU A 287 17.47 17.07 34.05
#